data_AF-A0A935QR37-F1
#
_entry.id   AF-A0A935QR37-F1
#
_cell.length_a   1.000
_cell.length_b   1.000
_cell.length_c   1.000
_cell.angle_alpha   90.00
_cell.angle_beta   90.00
_cell.angle_gamma   90.00
#
_symmetry.space_group_name_H-M   'P 1'
#
loop_
_entity.id
_entity.type
_entity.pdbx_description
1 polymer ?
#
loop_
_entity_poly.entity_id
_entity_poly.type
_entity_poly.pdbx_seq_one_letter_code
_entity_poly.pdbx_strand_id
1 'polypeptide(L)'
;MIADRDYAIPFLEQARADLRAASTVSAVGDSPSTLLMLIQMVFEKLTKAVYARQGKPYPKNSHQVTAHLFKVLRRHPEGKLILNDSPSVAAFIEKLEWAQPSIAKKLDQPAEQLEYPWADDIRGEVRYPEADLSLVKRIRDPKDKTVVSCLKVARSFEQRLLELFP
;
A
#
# COMPACT_ATOMS: atom_id res chain seq x y z
N MET A 1 -3.75 10.38 -29.25
CA MET A 1 -4.53 9.73 -28.17
C MET A 1 -3.54 9.01 -27.28
N ILE A 2 -3.54 9.27 -25.97
CA ILE A 2 -2.65 8.60 -25.01
C ILE A 2 -3.24 7.21 -24.74
N ALA A 3 -2.45 6.16 -24.90
CA ALA A 3 -2.88 4.80 -24.61
C ALA A 3 -2.74 4.49 -23.11
N ASP A 4 -3.55 3.58 -22.57
CA ASP A 4 -3.49 3.21 -21.14
C ASP A 4 -2.08 2.76 -20.70
N ARG A 5 -1.34 2.09 -21.60
CA ARG A 5 0.06 1.68 -21.38
C ARG A 5 1.02 2.84 -21.12
N ASP A 6 0.71 4.03 -21.63
CA ASP A 6 1.58 5.20 -21.52
C ASP A 6 1.56 5.76 -20.08
N TYR A 7 0.58 5.38 -19.26
CA TYR A 7 0.50 5.74 -17.84
C TYR A 7 1.41 4.88 -16.93
N ALA A 8 1.97 3.78 -17.43
CA ALA A 8 2.78 2.88 -16.61
C ALA A 8 4.02 3.57 -16.04
N ILE A 9 4.76 4.32 -16.86
CA ILE A 9 5.97 5.03 -16.45
C ILE A 9 5.64 6.15 -15.45
N PRO A 10 4.66 7.04 -15.70
CA PRO A 10 4.25 8.03 -14.68
C PRO A 10 3.87 7.43 -13.33
N PHE A 11 3.11 6.32 -13.30
CA PHE A 11 2.78 5.64 -12.04
C PHE A 11 4.02 5.08 -11.35
N LEU A 12 4.96 4.49 -12.10
CA LEU A 12 6.20 3.97 -11.57
C LEU A 12 7.08 5.09 -10.97
N GLU A 13 7.19 6.24 -11.64
CA GLU A 13 7.93 7.40 -11.12
C GLU A 13 7.32 7.96 -9.83
N GLN A 14 6.00 8.04 -9.77
CA GLN A 14 5.33 8.45 -8.54
C GLN A 14 5.52 7.42 -7.42
N ALA A 15 5.45 6.11 -7.72
CA ALA A 15 5.76 5.07 -6.73
C ALA A 15 7.20 5.16 -6.21
N ARG A 16 8.17 5.50 -7.08
CA ARG A 16 9.57 5.76 -6.68
C ARG A 16 9.67 6.95 -5.74
N ALA A 17 8.96 8.03 -6.01
CA ALA A 17 8.96 9.22 -5.15
C ALA A 17 8.37 8.90 -3.76
N ASP A 18 7.23 8.22 -3.72
CA ASP A 18 6.60 7.81 -2.47
C ASP A 18 7.47 6.82 -1.68
N LEU A 19 8.16 5.90 -2.36
CA LEU A 19 9.04 4.93 -1.71
C LEU A 19 10.26 5.60 -1.06
N ARG A 20 10.81 6.63 -1.70
CA ARG A 20 11.86 7.47 -1.10
C ARG A 20 11.33 8.19 0.14
N ALA A 21 10.15 8.82 0.04
CA ALA A 21 9.52 9.48 1.18
C ALA A 21 9.25 8.51 2.33
N ALA A 22 8.70 7.32 2.04
CA ALA A 22 8.44 6.29 3.05
C ALA A 22 9.73 5.84 3.75
N SER A 23 10.82 5.69 2.99
CA SER A 23 12.13 5.32 3.54
C SER A 23 12.67 6.41 4.47
N THR A 24 12.55 7.68 4.09
CA THR A 24 12.94 8.83 4.93
C THR A 24 12.12 8.89 6.21
N VAL A 25 10.79 8.81 6.13
CA VAL A 25 9.91 8.84 7.31
C VAL A 25 10.17 7.65 8.23
N SER A 26 10.39 6.46 7.66
CA SER A 26 10.72 5.26 8.43
C SER A 26 12.06 5.38 9.17
N ALA A 27 13.02 6.11 8.63
CA ALA A 27 14.33 6.31 9.28
C ALA A 27 14.25 7.29 10.46
N VAL A 28 13.35 8.27 10.41
CA VAL A 28 13.10 9.22 11.50
C VAL A 28 12.28 8.56 12.61
N GLY A 29 11.20 7.85 12.27
CA GLY A 29 10.40 7.07 13.22
C GLY A 29 9.26 7.83 13.93
N ASP A 30 9.07 9.12 13.67
CA ASP A 30 8.16 9.99 14.43
C ASP A 30 6.75 10.14 13.82
N SER A 31 6.42 9.46 12.73
CA SER A 31 5.13 9.63 12.03
C SER A 31 4.61 8.32 11.42
N PRO A 32 4.23 7.33 12.26
CA PRO A 32 3.76 6.02 11.81
C PRO A 32 2.51 6.08 10.94
N SER A 33 1.52 6.93 11.23
CA SER A 33 0.33 7.07 10.37
C SER A 33 0.70 7.57 8.96
N THR A 34 1.57 8.58 8.87
CA THR A 34 2.11 9.08 7.60
C THR A 34 2.91 8.02 6.87
N LEU A 35 3.74 7.24 7.57
CA LEU A 35 4.49 6.14 6.99
C LEU A 35 3.56 5.08 6.36
N LEU A 36 2.50 4.71 7.07
CA LEU A 36 1.51 3.76 6.56
C LEU A 36 0.79 4.30 5.32
N MET A 37 0.41 5.58 5.32
CA MET A 37 -0.18 6.22 4.14
C MET A 37 0.79 6.20 2.94
N LEU A 38 2.07 6.49 3.16
CA LEU A 38 3.07 6.43 2.08
C LEU A 38 3.25 5.01 1.55
N ILE A 39 3.31 4.00 2.42
CA ILE A 39 3.37 2.58 2.01
C ILE A 39 2.13 2.22 1.18
N GLN A 40 0.94 2.62 1.61
CA GLN A 40 -0.30 2.39 0.86
C GLN A 40 -0.21 2.99 -0.55
N MET A 41 0.23 4.24 -0.67
CA MET A 41 0.37 4.95 -1.94
C MET A 41 1.41 4.33 -2.87
N VAL A 42 2.54 3.84 -2.34
CA VAL A 42 3.55 3.11 -3.11
C VAL A 42 2.92 1.90 -3.79
N PHE A 43 2.27 1.02 -3.02
CA PHE A 43 1.69 -0.22 -3.55
C PHE A 43 0.50 0.05 -4.48
N GLU A 44 -0.32 1.07 -4.21
CA GLU A 44 -1.39 1.49 -5.11
C GLU A 44 -0.85 1.87 -6.49
N LYS A 45 0.19 2.72 -6.53
CA LYS A 45 0.79 3.20 -7.78
C LYS A 45 1.54 2.10 -8.52
N LEU A 46 2.25 1.23 -7.82
CA LEU A 46 2.84 0.02 -8.40
C LEU A 46 1.77 -0.85 -9.05
N THR A 47 0.61 -1.00 -8.41
CA THR A 47 -0.49 -1.76 -9.02
C THR A 47 -1.05 -1.07 -10.25
N LYS A 48 -1.27 0.25 -10.21
CA LYS A 48 -1.75 1.02 -11.37
C LYS A 48 -0.76 0.95 -12.55
N ALA A 49 0.54 0.93 -12.28
CA ALA A 49 1.56 0.67 -13.29
C ALA A 49 1.40 -0.71 -13.93
N VAL A 50 1.14 -1.77 -13.15
CA VAL A 50 0.86 -3.12 -13.68
C VAL A 50 -0.38 -3.14 -14.57
N TYR A 51 -1.48 -2.51 -14.16
CA TYR A 51 -2.69 -2.40 -14.98
C TYR A 51 -2.39 -1.76 -16.33
N ALA A 52 -1.67 -0.63 -16.32
CA ALA A 52 -1.25 0.07 -17.51
C ALA A 52 -0.41 -0.82 -18.43
N ARG A 53 0.60 -1.54 -17.89
CA ARG A 53 1.43 -2.47 -18.68
C ARG A 53 0.63 -3.61 -19.31
N GLN A 54 -0.39 -4.11 -18.61
CA GLN A 54 -1.28 -5.15 -19.16
C GLN A 54 -2.30 -4.62 -20.17
N GLY A 55 -2.28 -3.32 -20.50
CA GLY A 55 -3.27 -2.68 -21.37
C GLY A 55 -4.69 -2.74 -20.80
N LYS A 56 -4.82 -2.86 -19.47
CA LYS A 56 -6.10 -2.93 -18.78
C LYS A 56 -6.44 -1.57 -18.20
N PRO A 57 -7.72 -1.16 -18.23
CA PRO A 57 -8.14 0.05 -17.53
C PRO A 57 -7.87 -0.13 -16.04
N TYR A 58 -7.10 0.79 -15.47
CA TYR A 58 -6.95 0.88 -14.02
C TYR A 58 -8.17 1.62 -13.43
N PRO A 59 -8.64 1.24 -12.24
CA PRO A 59 -9.76 1.93 -11.65
C PRO A 59 -9.29 3.30 -11.12
N LYS A 60 -9.75 4.37 -11.78
CA LYS A 60 -9.33 5.75 -11.49
C LYS A 60 -9.71 6.22 -10.08
N ASN A 61 -10.87 5.76 -9.59
CA ASN A 61 -11.46 6.17 -8.32
C ASN A 61 -11.51 5.03 -7.29
N SER A 62 -10.74 3.96 -7.50
CA SER A 62 -10.66 2.86 -6.54
C SER A 62 -9.26 2.76 -5.97
N HIS A 63 -9.23 2.65 -4.65
CA HIS A 63 -8.03 2.31 -3.90
C HIS A 63 -7.95 0.79 -3.63
N GLN A 64 -8.98 0.01 -4.01
CA GLN A 64 -9.00 -1.46 -3.94
C GLN A 64 -8.25 -2.08 -5.12
N VAL A 65 -6.95 -1.82 -5.19
CA VAL A 65 -6.13 -2.29 -6.32
C VAL A 65 -5.02 -3.22 -5.85
N THR A 66 -4.67 -3.20 -4.58
CA THR A 66 -3.48 -3.84 -4.05
C THR A 66 -3.63 -5.35 -3.94
N ALA A 67 -4.84 -5.85 -3.70
CA ALA A 67 -5.16 -7.27 -3.82
C ALA A 67 -4.87 -7.81 -5.24
N HIS A 68 -5.05 -6.99 -6.28
CA HIS A 68 -4.72 -7.38 -7.66
C HIS A 68 -3.22 -7.59 -7.83
N LEU A 69 -2.39 -6.68 -7.31
CA LEU A 69 -0.94 -6.78 -7.42
C LEU A 69 -0.41 -8.09 -6.83
N PHE A 70 -0.82 -8.46 -5.61
CA PHE A 70 -0.39 -9.74 -5.03
C PHE A 70 -0.94 -10.95 -5.77
N LYS A 71 -2.14 -10.87 -6.33
CA LYS A 71 -2.69 -11.94 -7.19
C LYS A 71 -1.87 -12.13 -8.45
N VAL A 72 -1.41 -11.05 -9.08
CA VAL A 72 -0.55 -11.11 -10.27
C VAL A 72 0.84 -11.62 -9.90
N LEU A 73 1.44 -11.09 -8.83
CA LEU A 73 2.76 -11.54 -8.33
C LEU A 73 2.80 -13.04 -8.03
N ARG A 74 1.77 -13.58 -7.37
CA ARG A 74 1.67 -15.03 -7.08
C ARG A 74 1.59 -15.91 -8.33
N ARG A 75 1.21 -15.36 -9.49
CA ARG A 75 1.13 -16.09 -10.76
C ARG A 75 2.44 -16.06 -11.54
N HIS A 76 3.29 -15.06 -11.30
CA HIS A 76 4.59 -14.92 -11.97
C HIS A 76 5.69 -15.67 -11.19
N PRO A 77 6.55 -16.49 -11.83
CA PRO A 77 7.60 -17.24 -11.15
C PRO A 77 8.52 -16.34 -10.29
N GLU A 78 8.95 -15.21 -10.87
CA GLU A 78 9.80 -14.25 -10.15
C GLU A 78 9.03 -13.45 -9.09
N GLY A 79 7.72 -13.25 -9.29
CA GLY A 79 6.86 -12.61 -8.30
C GLY A 79 6.66 -13.46 -7.06
N LYS A 80 6.62 -14.80 -7.20
CA LYS A 80 6.64 -15.73 -6.07
C LYS A 80 7.92 -15.61 -5.24
N LEU A 81 9.08 -15.47 -5.90
CA LEU A 81 10.36 -15.29 -5.20
C LEU A 81 10.34 -14.01 -4.34
N ILE A 82 9.83 -12.90 -4.88
CA ILE A 82 9.69 -11.64 -4.13
C ILE A 82 8.79 -11.81 -2.89
N LEU A 83 7.72 -12.60 -2.99
CA LEU A 83 6.76 -12.78 -1.89
C LEU A 83 7.17 -13.82 -0.85
N ASN A 84 7.95 -14.86 -1.23
CA ASN A 84 8.39 -15.91 -0.31
C ASN A 84 9.27 -15.36 0.82
N ASP A 85 10.06 -14.33 0.54
CA ASP A 85 10.91 -13.65 1.53
C ASP A 85 10.12 -12.78 2.51
N SER A 86 8.81 -12.59 2.30
CA SER A 86 8.00 -11.61 3.03
C SER A 86 6.51 -12.02 3.08
N PRO A 87 6.20 -13.17 3.70
CA PRO A 87 4.85 -13.75 3.65
C PRO A 87 3.77 -12.88 4.33
N SER A 88 4.16 -12.01 5.26
CA SER A 88 3.25 -11.11 5.97
C SER A 88 2.89 -9.83 5.20
N VAL A 89 3.65 -9.47 4.16
CA VAL A 89 3.47 -8.20 3.44
C VAL A 89 2.12 -8.15 2.73
N ALA A 90 1.71 -9.22 2.05
CA ALA A 90 0.44 -9.22 1.34
C ALA A 90 -0.75 -8.97 2.28
N ALA A 91 -0.81 -9.68 3.40
CA ALA A 91 -1.88 -9.53 4.39
C ALA A 91 -1.83 -8.15 5.09
N PHE A 92 -0.63 -7.61 5.33
CA PHE A 92 -0.49 -6.28 5.90
C PHE A 92 -0.98 -5.18 4.96
N ILE A 93 -0.58 -5.24 3.69
CA ILE A 93 -0.99 -4.27 2.69
C ILE A 93 -2.50 -4.38 2.38
N GLU A 94 -3.07 -5.58 2.42
CA GLU A 94 -4.52 -5.76 2.34
C GLU A 94 -5.24 -5.07 3.51
N LYS A 95 -4.77 -5.24 4.75
CA LYS A 95 -5.32 -4.50 5.91
C LYS A 95 -5.17 -2.99 5.75
N LEU A 96 -4.05 -2.54 5.20
CA LEU A 96 -3.79 -1.14 4.94
C LEU A 96 -4.74 -0.57 3.89
N GLU A 97 -5.08 -1.35 2.86
CA GLU A 97 -6.09 -1.01 1.86
C GLU A 97 -7.48 -0.86 2.51
N TRP A 98 -7.88 -1.76 3.41
CA TRP A 98 -9.14 -1.63 4.16
C TRP A 98 -9.22 -0.37 5.02
N ALA A 99 -8.08 0.12 5.52
CA ALA A 99 -7.98 1.35 6.29
C ALA A 99 -7.95 2.63 5.41
N GLN A 100 -8.04 2.51 4.09
CA GLN A 100 -8.11 3.69 3.22
C GLN A 100 -9.49 4.37 3.38
N PRO A 101 -9.58 5.71 3.55
CA PRO A 101 -10.83 6.40 3.89
C PRO A 101 -12.04 6.11 2.97
N SER A 102 -11.82 5.99 1.66
CA SER A 102 -12.89 5.69 0.70
C SER A 102 -13.44 4.26 0.82
N ILE A 103 -12.68 3.36 1.43
CA ILE A 103 -13.06 1.98 1.72
C ILE A 103 -13.62 1.88 3.13
N ALA A 104 -12.88 2.38 4.13
CA ALA A 104 -13.28 2.35 5.54
C ALA A 104 -14.68 2.95 5.79
N LYS A 105 -15.02 4.07 5.12
CA LYS A 105 -16.35 4.70 5.24
C LYS A 105 -17.53 3.83 4.80
N LYS A 106 -17.27 2.71 4.12
CA LYS A 106 -18.28 1.74 3.65
C LYS A 106 -18.41 0.54 4.58
N LEU A 107 -17.57 0.44 5.62
CA LEU A 107 -17.58 -0.64 6.61
C LEU A 107 -18.48 -0.27 7.80
N ASP A 108 -18.87 -1.28 8.56
CA ASP A 108 -19.57 -1.08 9.83
C ASP A 108 -18.66 -0.35 10.85
N GLN A 109 -19.26 0.51 11.67
CA GLN A 109 -18.52 1.28 12.67
C GLN A 109 -18.18 0.44 13.92
N PRO A 110 -17.03 0.70 14.57
CA PRO A 110 -16.00 1.69 14.21
C PRO A 110 -15.12 1.25 13.05
N ALA A 111 -15.03 2.09 12.01
CA ALA A 111 -14.19 1.83 10.85
C ALA A 111 -12.85 2.59 10.95
N GLU A 112 -11.80 1.90 11.39
CA GLU A 112 -10.46 2.48 11.45
C GLU A 112 -10.00 2.99 10.08
N GLN A 113 -9.41 4.18 10.03
CA GLN A 113 -8.90 4.75 8.79
C GLN A 113 -7.54 5.45 8.94
N LEU A 114 -6.83 5.64 7.82
CA LEU A 114 -5.45 6.12 7.76
C LEU A 114 -5.29 7.65 7.80
N GLU A 115 -6.29 8.41 7.36
CA GLU A 115 -6.11 9.84 7.04
C GLU A 115 -6.85 10.77 7.99
N TYR A 116 -8.10 10.45 8.33
CA TYR A 116 -8.97 11.32 9.10
C TYR A 116 -9.37 10.70 10.43
N PRO A 117 -9.75 11.51 11.43
CA PRO A 117 -10.45 10.99 12.61
C PRO A 117 -11.72 10.22 12.23
N TRP A 118 -12.16 9.30 13.08
CA TRP A 118 -13.40 8.54 12.90
C TRP A 118 -14.17 8.43 14.22
N ALA A 119 -15.48 8.26 14.12
CA ALA A 119 -16.33 8.04 15.28
C ALA A 119 -16.25 6.58 15.73
N ASP A 120 -16.13 6.36 17.05
CA ASP A 120 -16.38 5.08 17.68
C ASP A 120 -17.70 5.18 18.44
N ASP A 121 -18.80 4.90 17.72
CA ASP A 121 -20.17 5.02 18.25
C ASP A 121 -20.46 4.04 19.40
N ILE A 122 -19.68 2.96 19.50
CA ILE A 122 -19.79 1.97 20.59
C ILE A 122 -19.28 2.59 21.90
N ARG A 123 -18.23 3.40 21.83
CA ARG A 123 -17.59 4.04 22.99
C ARG A 123 -17.96 5.51 23.17
N GLY A 124 -18.61 6.13 22.18
CA GLY A 124 -18.96 7.54 22.18
C GLY A 124 -17.74 8.47 22.09
N GLU A 125 -16.68 8.06 21.39
CA GLU A 125 -15.42 8.82 21.28
C GLU A 125 -15.01 9.08 19.82
N VAL A 126 -14.18 10.12 19.61
CA VAL A 126 -13.52 10.38 18.33
C VAL A 126 -12.10 9.82 18.39
N ARG A 127 -11.81 8.88 17.50
CA ARG A 127 -10.52 8.20 17.37
C ARG A 127 -9.74 8.78 16.20
N TYR A 128 -8.41 8.67 16.20
CA TYR A 128 -7.58 9.23 15.12
C TYR A 128 -6.34 8.37 14.81
N PRO A 129 -5.82 8.42 13.56
CA PRO A 129 -4.90 7.40 13.06
C PRO A 129 -3.66 7.20 13.94
N GLU A 130 -3.05 8.31 14.38
CA GLU A 130 -1.79 8.30 15.12
C GLU A 130 -1.87 7.64 16.52
N ALA A 131 -3.03 7.67 17.17
CA ALA A 131 -3.22 7.02 18.46
C ALA A 131 -3.94 5.67 18.36
N ASP A 132 -4.90 5.58 17.44
CA ASP A 132 -5.96 4.58 17.54
C ASP A 132 -5.87 3.45 16.51
N LEU A 133 -5.25 3.71 15.36
CA LEU A 133 -5.17 2.75 14.27
C LEU A 133 -4.37 1.52 14.71
N SER A 134 -4.97 0.34 14.59
CA SER A 134 -4.33 -0.92 14.97
C SER A 134 -3.02 -1.18 14.22
N LEU A 135 -2.93 -0.74 12.96
CA LEU A 135 -1.70 -0.81 12.16
C LEU A 135 -0.59 0.10 12.72
N VAL A 136 -0.91 1.30 13.23
CA VAL A 136 0.06 2.18 13.89
C VAL A 136 0.61 1.52 15.15
N LYS A 137 -0.27 0.95 15.98
CA LYS A 137 0.12 0.21 17.20
C LYS A 137 1.07 -0.94 16.88
N ARG A 138 0.80 -1.69 15.80
CA ARG A 138 1.64 -2.78 15.34
C ARG A 138 3.03 -2.32 14.91
N ILE A 139 3.15 -1.28 14.09
CA ILE A 139 4.45 -0.85 13.56
C ILE A 139 5.32 -0.10 14.58
N ARG A 140 4.74 0.32 15.72
CA ARG A 140 5.49 0.82 16.88
C ARG A 140 6.18 -0.30 17.66
N ASP A 141 5.80 -1.56 17.47
CA ASP A 141 6.53 -2.68 18.09
C ASP A 141 7.92 -2.80 17.43
N PRO A 142 9.03 -2.61 18.18
CA PRO A 142 10.39 -2.69 17.63
C PRO A 142 10.75 -4.08 17.08
N LYS A 143 10.01 -5.13 17.49
CA LYS A 143 10.18 -6.50 16.99
C LYS A 143 9.45 -6.72 15.67
N ASP A 144 8.45 -5.90 15.34
CA ASP A 144 7.73 -6.03 14.08
C ASP A 144 8.60 -5.50 12.93
N LYS A 145 8.88 -6.37 11.95
CA LYS A 145 9.71 -6.04 10.77
C LYS A 145 8.88 -5.78 9.51
N THR A 146 7.56 -5.67 9.64
CA THR A 146 6.63 -5.60 8.49
C THR A 146 6.87 -4.37 7.64
N VAL A 147 7.16 -3.21 8.23
CA VAL A 147 7.52 -1.99 7.47
C VAL A 147 8.76 -2.23 6.62
N VAL A 148 9.83 -2.77 7.22
CA VAL A 148 11.08 -3.08 6.52
C VAL A 148 10.83 -4.06 5.37
N SER A 149 10.04 -5.11 5.61
CA SER A 149 9.63 -6.06 4.57
C SER A 149 8.81 -5.41 3.47
N CYS A 150 7.89 -4.50 3.79
CA CYS A 150 7.08 -3.76 2.81
C CYS A 150 7.97 -2.90 1.91
N LEU A 151 8.91 -2.14 2.49
CA LEU A 151 9.84 -1.31 1.74
C LEU A 151 10.75 -2.17 0.84
N LYS A 152 11.25 -3.31 1.34
CA LYS A 152 12.04 -4.27 0.57
C LYS A 152 11.25 -4.83 -0.61
N VAL A 153 10.03 -5.31 -0.39
CA VAL A 153 9.16 -5.86 -1.44
C VAL A 153 8.83 -4.79 -2.48
N ALA A 154 8.43 -3.59 -2.04
CA ALA A 154 8.12 -2.47 -2.93
C ALA A 154 9.32 -2.10 -3.80
N ARG A 155 10.53 -2.04 -3.22
CA ARG A 155 11.76 -1.75 -3.95
C ARG A 155 12.10 -2.82 -4.99
N SER A 156 12.07 -4.09 -4.59
CA SER A 156 12.33 -5.21 -5.51
C SER A 156 11.32 -5.23 -6.66
N PHE A 157 10.06 -4.91 -6.38
CA PHE A 157 9.02 -4.87 -7.40
C PHE A 157 9.19 -3.66 -8.33
N GLU A 158 9.41 -2.46 -7.77
CA GLU A 158 9.67 -1.22 -8.50
C GLU A 158 10.80 -1.39 -9.52
N GLN A 159 11.91 -2.00 -9.12
CA GLN A 159 13.07 -2.21 -9.99
C GLN A 159 12.80 -3.15 -11.15
N ARG A 160 11.90 -4.13 -10.97
CA ARG A 160 11.67 -5.22 -11.92
C ARG A 160 10.34 -5.13 -12.65
N LEU A 161 9.51 -4.14 -12.35
CA LEU A 161 8.12 -4.08 -12.84
C LEU A 161 8.04 -4.19 -14.37
N LEU A 162 8.90 -3.48 -15.08
CA LEU A 162 8.91 -3.48 -16.55
C LEU A 162 9.42 -4.80 -17.15
N GLU A 163 10.28 -5.52 -16.42
CA GLU A 163 10.77 -6.85 -16.82
C GLU A 163 9.69 -7.92 -16.59
N LEU A 164 8.98 -7.82 -15.46
CA LEU A 164 7.88 -8.72 -15.08
C LEU A 164 6.64 -8.52 -15.95
N PHE A 165 6.45 -7.31 -16.49
CA PHE A 165 5.32 -6.92 -17.34
C PHE A 165 5.81 -6.10 -18.55
N PRO A 166 6.35 -6.78 -19.58
CA PRO A 166 6.80 -6.16 -20.82
C PRO A 166 5.67 -5.63 -21.71
#